data_AF-A0A371HMA6-F1
#
_entry.id   AF-A0A371HMA6-F1
#
_cell.length_a   1.000
_cell.length_b   1.000
_cell.length_c   1.000
_cell.angle_alpha   90.00
_cell.angle_beta   90.00
_cell.angle_gamma   90.00
#
_symmetry.space_group_name_H-M   'P 1'
#
loop_
_entity.id
_entity.type
_entity.pdbx_description
1 polymer ?
#
loop_
_entity_poly.entity_id
_entity_poly.type
_entity_poly.pdbx_seq_one_letter_code
_entity_poly.pdbx_strand_id
1 'polypeptide(L)' 'MVNECIMLGHRVSQRGIKMDPTKVEVITKLPLLVSVRVKICQKLVQIAKPIINILAKEGI' A
#
# COMPACT_ATOMS: atom_id res chain seq x y z
N MET A 1 18.33 -36.15 1.51
CA MET A 1 17.07 -35.46 1.13
C MET A 1 16.91 -34.27 2.07
N VAL A 2 16.53 -33.09 1.58
CA VAL A 2 16.35 -31.90 2.42
C VAL A 2 15.00 -31.99 3.16
N ASN A 3 15.01 -31.82 4.48
CA ASN A 3 13.81 -31.95 5.32
C ASN A 3 13.01 -30.64 5.43
N GLU A 4 13.66 -29.50 5.21
CA GLU A 4 13.08 -28.17 5.27
C GLU A 4 13.89 -27.16 4.44
N CYS A 5 13.21 -26.25 3.74
CA CYS A 5 13.86 -25.18 2.98
C CYS A 5 13.04 -23.89 2.96
N ILE A 6 13.70 -22.78 2.60
CA ILE A 6 13.05 -21.49 2.31
C ILE A 6 12.98 -21.32 0.79
N MET A 7 11.77 -21.19 0.24
CA MET A 7 11.52 -20.90 -1.17
C MET A 7 10.56 -19.72 -1.32
N LEU A 8 10.93 -18.70 -2.10
CA LEU A 8 10.10 -17.51 -2.36
C LEU A 8 9.57 -16.81 -1.09
N GLY A 9 10.30 -16.91 0.03
CA GLY A 9 9.89 -16.41 1.34
C GLY A 9 8.79 -17.26 1.99
N HIS A 10 8.79 -18.56 1.74
CA HIS A 10 7.97 -19.55 2.43
C HIS A 10 8.85 -20.66 2.98
N ARG A 11 8.58 -21.06 4.23
CA ARG A 11 9.18 -22.22 4.88
C ARG A 11 8.42 -23.47 4.44
N VAL A 12 9.07 -24.31 3.65
CA VAL A 12 8.54 -25.55 3.11
C VAL A 12 9.05 -26.71 3.95
N SER A 13 8.13 -27.49 4.51
CA SER A 13 8.44 -28.65 5.36
C SER A 13 7.46 -29.79 5.08
N GLN A 14 7.72 -30.98 5.61
CA GLN A 14 6.77 -32.11 5.54
C GLN A 14 5.40 -31.80 6.20
N ARG A 15 5.35 -30.83 7.12
CA ARG A 15 4.10 -30.39 7.78
C ARG A 15 3.29 -29.41 6.94
N GLY A 16 3.81 -28.99 5.78
CA GLY A 16 3.22 -28.01 4.88
C GLY A 16 4.08 -26.76 4.68
N ILE A 17 3.47 -25.79 4.00
CA ILE A 17 4.09 -24.51 3.61
C ILE A 17 3.62 -23.43 4.59
N LYS A 18 4.54 -22.75 5.25
CA LYS A 18 4.25 -21.58 6.09
C LYS A 18 4.90 -20.33 5.51
N MET A 19 4.22 -19.19 5.65
CA MET A 19 4.80 -17.91 5.26
C MET A 19 5.99 -17.59 6.17
N ASP A 20 7.10 -17.19 5.56
CA ASP A 20 8.28 -16.80 6.32
C ASP A 20 8.00 -15.49 7.08
N PRO A 21 8.34 -15.39 8.38
CA PRO A 21 8.07 -14.21 9.18
C PRO A 21 8.74 -12.94 8.64
N THR A 22 9.90 -13.04 7.98
CA THR A 22 10.55 -11.89 7.34
C THR A 22 9.70 -11.35 6.20
N LYS A 23 9.05 -12.22 5.43
CA LYS A 23 8.11 -11.81 4.38
C LYS A 23 6.90 -11.06 4.95
N VAL A 24 6.38 -11.49 6.09
CA VAL A 24 5.28 -10.80 6.80
C VAL A 24 5.73 -9.42 7.25
N GLU A 25 6.89 -9.31 7.89
CA GLU A 25 7.42 -8.05 8.40
C GLU A 25 7.60 -7.01 7.29
N VAL A 26 8.09 -7.42 6.12
CA VAL A 26 8.26 -6.54 4.95
C VAL A 26 6.91 -6.00 4.49
N ILE A 27 5.88 -6.85 4.35
CA ILE A 27 4.55 -6.42 3.90
C ILE A 27 3.90 -5.48 4.91
N THR A 28 4.05 -5.75 6.21
CA THR A 28 3.47 -4.90 7.28
C THR A 28 4.10 -3.50 7.30
N LYS A 29 5.37 -3.38 6.90
CA LYS A 29 6.08 -2.09 6.80
C LYS A 29 5.81 -1.35 5.48
N LEU A 30 5.15 -1.97 4.50
CA LEU A 30 4.80 -1.26 3.27
C LEU A 30 3.81 -0.14 3.58
N PRO A 31 4.01 1.05 3.00
CA PRO A 31 3.03 2.12 3.13
C PRO A 31 1.69 1.63 2.56
N LEU A 32 0.57 2.09 3.15
CA LEU A 32 -0.74 1.77 2.61
C LEU A 32 -0.75 2.06 1.11
N LEU A 33 -1.22 1.07 0.35
CA LEU A 33 -1.35 1.16 -1.09
C LEU A 33 -2.34 2.27 -1.42
N VAL A 34 -1.84 3.49 -1.63
CA VAL A 34 -2.65 4.59 -2.12
C VAL A 34 -2.80 4.38 -3.61
N SER A 35 -4.01 4.00 -4.03
CA SER A 35 -4.36 3.87 -5.44
C SER A 35 -3.94 5.12 -6.21
N VAL A 36 -3.35 4.95 -7.39
CA VAL A 36 -2.91 6.06 -8.26
C VAL A 36 -4.05 7.05 -8.52
N ARG A 37 -5.29 6.54 -8.64
CA ARG A 37 -6.49 7.36 -8.77
C ARG A 37 -6.72 8.27 -7.56
N VAL A 38 -6.55 7.75 -6.35
CA VAL A 38 -6.73 8.53 -5.11
C VAL A 38 -5.68 9.63 -5.00
N LYS A 39 -4.42 9.34 -5.36
CA LYS A 39 -3.35 10.36 -5.37
C LYS A 39 -3.64 11.49 -6.35
N ILE A 40 -4.10 11.15 -7.57
CA ILE A 40 -4.47 12.13 -8.59
C ILE A 40 -5.66 12.97 -8.11
N CYS A 41 -6.73 12.34 -7.62
CA CYS A 41 -7.90 13.07 -7.12
C CYS A 41 -7.53 14.00 -5.96
N GLN A 42 -6.74 13.53 -4.98
CA GLN A 42 -6.26 14.41 -3.90
C GLN A 42 -5.48 15.59 -4.45
N LYS A 43 -4.55 15.36 -5.37
CA LYS A 43 -3.73 16.44 -5.93
C LYS A 43 -4.57 17.45 -6.71
N LEU A 44 -5.54 17.00 -7.51
CA LEU A 44 -6.48 17.88 -8.22
C LEU A 44 -7.34 18.71 -7.25
N VAL A 45 -7.83 18.09 -6.17
CA VAL A 45 -8.59 18.81 -5.13
C VAL A 45 -7.73 19.87 -4.44
N GLN A 46 -6.45 19.59 -4.15
CA GLN A 46 -5.55 20.59 -3.57
C GLN A 46 -5.23 21.73 -4.55
N ILE A 47 -5.10 21.44 -5.85
CA ILE A 47 -4.89 22.46 -6.88
C ILE A 47 -6.12 23.34 -7.05
N ALA A 48 -7.32 22.77 -6.96
CA ALA A 48 -8.58 23.49 -7.12
C ALA A 48 -8.99 24.29 -5.87
N LYS A 49 -8.47 23.96 -4.68
CA LYS A 49 -8.82 24.61 -3.40
C LYS A 49 -8.78 26.14 -3.40
N PRO A 50 -7.74 26.81 -3.94
CA PRO A 50 -7.71 28.27 -3.99
C PRO A 50 -8.86 28.83 -4.82
N ILE A 51 -9.15 28.23 -5.97
CA ILE A 51 -10.25 28.65 -6.86
C ILE A 51 -11.59 28.43 -6.17
N ILE A 52 -11.82 27.27 -5.56
CA ILE A 52 -13.04 26.97 -4.81
C ILE A 52 -13.25 27.97 -3.67
N ASN A 53 -12.19 28.33 -2.95
CA ASN A 53 -12.27 29.31 -1.86
C ASN A 53 -12.55 30.74 -2.36
N ILE A 54 -12.05 31.12 -3.54
CA ILE A 54 -12.37 32.41 -4.16
C ILE A 54 -13.85 32.44 -4.55
N LEU A 55 -14.33 31.41 -5.25
CA LEU A 55 -15.73 31.27 -5.64
C LEU A 55 -16.67 31.30 -4.42
N ALA A 56 -16.32 30.58 -3.35
CA ALA A 56 -17.09 30.55 -2.11
C ALA A 56 -17.08 31.89 -1.35
N LYS A 57 -16.05 32.74 -1.53
CA LYS A 57 -15.98 34.07 -0.90
C LYS A 57 -16.75 35.13 -1.69
N GLU A 58 -16.81 35.01 -3.01
CA GLU A 58 -17.50 35.97 -3.88
C GLU A 58 -19.00 35.70 -4.04
N GLY A 59 -19.51 34.60 -3.45
CA GLY A 59 -20.95 34.33 -3.39
C GLY A 59 -21.57 33.97 -4.75
N ILE A 60 -20.79 33.36 -5.64
CA ILE A 60 -21.24 32.74 -6.89
C ILE A 60 -21.44 31.24 -6.68
#